data_AF-A0AAW3YUK1-F1
#
_entry.id   AF-A0AAW3YUK1-F1
#
_cell.length_a   1.000
_cell.length_b   1.000
_cell.length_c   1.000
_cell.angle_alpha   90.00
_cell.angle_beta   90.00
_cell.angle_gamma   90.00
#
_symmetry.space_group_name_H-M   'P 1'
#
loop_
_entity.id
_entity.type
_entity.pdbx_description
1 polymer ?
#
loop_
_entity_poly.entity_id
_entity_poly.type
_entity_poly.pdbx_seq_one_letter_code
_entity_poly.pdbx_strand_id
1 'polypeptide(L)' 'MELRDNCLKGIIKWAESVDHVQALIQTGSLARKDHSSDDLSDIDIEIITSNPALLMQDGQWLYEFGELITVLNFDPDEHQ' A
#
# COMPACT_ATOMS: atom_id res chain seq x y z
N MET A 1 -7.61 15.98 0.40
CA MET A 1 -7.59 15.47 1.80
C MET A 1 -8.51 14.26 2.08
N GLU A 2 -9.85 14.36 2.09
CA GLU A 2 -10.74 13.25 2.57
C GLU A 2 -10.59 11.90 1.83
N LEU A 3 -10.40 11.91 0.51
CA LEU A 3 -10.26 10.68 -0.28
C LEU A 3 -9.01 9.88 0.12
N ARG A 4 -7.89 10.57 0.30
CA ARG A 4 -6.61 9.96 0.69
C ARG A 4 -6.70 9.36 2.10
N ASP A 5 -7.31 10.08 3.03
CA ASP A 5 -7.50 9.61 4.40
C ASP A 5 -8.43 8.38 4.45
N ASN A 6 -9.45 8.32 3.60
CA ASN A 6 -10.33 7.16 3.48
C ASN A 6 -9.60 5.95 2.89
N CYS A 7 -8.77 6.15 1.86
CA CYS A 7 -7.91 5.11 1.30
C CYS A 7 -6.97 4.54 2.38
N LEU A 8 -6.26 5.41 3.12
CA LEU A 8 -5.36 4.98 4.19
C LEU A 8 -6.08 4.17 5.28
N LYS A 9 -7.30 4.59 5.66
CA LYS A 9 -8.14 3.81 6.60
C LYS A 9 -8.52 2.44 6.04
N GLY A 10 -8.79 2.34 4.74
CA GLY A 10 -9.03 1.06 4.05
C GLY A 10 -7.82 0.13 4.15
N ILE A 11 -6.63 0.66 3.85
CA ILE A 11 -5.36 -0.08 3.94
C ILE A 11 -5.11 -0.59 5.37
N ILE A 12 -5.30 0.28 6.38
CA ILE A 12 -5.12 -0.10 7.80
C ILE A 12 -6.10 -1.22 8.19
N LYS A 13 -7.39 -1.07 7.86
CA LYS A 13 -8.40 -2.09 8.20
C LYS A 13 -8.12 -3.44 7.55
N TRP A 14 -7.70 -3.43 6.28
CA TRP A 14 -7.28 -4.64 5.60
C TRP A 14 -6.10 -5.30 6.32
N ALA A 15 -5.06 -4.54 6.63
CA ALA A 15 -3.87 -5.09 7.28
C ALA A 15 -4.18 -5.70 8.65
N GLU A 16 -5.08 -5.09 9.43
CA GLU A 16 -5.57 -5.63 10.70
C GLU A 16 -6.33 -6.95 10.55
N SER A 17 -6.90 -7.22 9.37
CA SER A 17 -7.66 -8.45 9.08
C SER A 17 -6.81 -9.60 8.51
N VAL A 18 -5.54 -9.34 8.20
CA VAL A 18 -4.65 -10.30 7.53
C VAL A 18 -3.56 -10.77 8.50
N ASP A 19 -3.71 -12.00 9.01
CA ASP A 19 -2.84 -12.57 10.06
C ASP A 19 -1.33 -12.58 9.74
N HIS A 20 -0.96 -12.59 8.46
CA HIS A 20 0.44 -12.62 8.03
C HIS A 20 1.04 -11.23 7.78
N VAL A 21 0.24 -10.16 7.82
CA VAL A 21 0.73 -8.78 7.81
C VAL A 21 1.11 -8.38 9.23
N GLN A 22 2.38 -8.01 9.42
CA GLN A 22 2.96 -7.70 10.74
C GLN A 22 3.03 -6.20 10.99
N ALA A 23 3.27 -5.41 9.94
CA ALA A 23 3.33 -3.96 10.03
C ALA A 23 3.09 -3.32 8.65
N LEU A 24 2.63 -2.07 8.69
CA LEU A 24 2.65 -1.14 7.57
C LEU A 24 3.64 -0.01 7.91
N ILE A 25 4.49 0.35 6.97
CA ILE A 25 5.43 1.48 7.13
C ILE A 25 5.11 2.50 6.03
N GLN A 26 4.74 3.71 6.44
CA GLN A 26 4.56 4.81 5.50
C GLN A 26 5.91 5.45 5.17
N THR A 27 6.21 5.56 3.88
CA THR A 27 7.45 6.14 3.37
C THR A 27 7.15 7.30 2.42
N GLY A 28 8.12 7.69 1.60
CA GLY A 28 7.91 8.69 0.55
C GLY A 28 7.62 10.10 1.04
N SER A 29 6.88 10.87 0.24
CA SER A 29 6.69 12.32 0.45
C SER A 29 5.95 12.64 1.74
N LEU A 30 4.89 11.90 2.05
CA LEU A 30 4.05 12.10 3.23
C LEU A 30 4.73 11.74 4.56
N ALA A 31 5.79 10.94 4.52
CA ALA A 31 6.58 10.61 5.71
C ALA A 31 7.65 11.69 6.05
N ARG A 32 7.94 12.60 5.13
CA ARG A 32 8.98 13.64 5.32
C ARG A 32 8.46 14.77 6.20
N LYS A 33 9.37 15.35 6.99
CA LYS A 33 9.09 16.53 7.83
C LYS A 33 9.36 17.86 7.12
N ASP A 34 9.65 17.82 5.82
CA ASP A 34 10.04 18.98 5.02
C ASP A 34 8.85 19.68 4.34
N HIS A 35 7.61 19.24 4.60
CA HIS A 35 6.38 19.77 4.02
C HIS A 35 6.38 19.75 2.47
N SER A 36 7.10 18.81 1.85
CA SER A 36 7.14 18.67 0.39
C SER A 36 5.87 18.06 -0.21
N SER A 37 5.00 17.46 0.60
CA SER A 37 3.73 16.86 0.16
C SER A 37 2.59 17.87 0.05
N ASP A 38 1.70 17.65 -0.92
CA ASP A 38 0.48 18.44 -1.18
C ASP A 38 -0.77 17.54 -1.32
N ASP A 39 -1.87 18.11 -1.82
CA ASP A 39 -3.13 17.38 -2.06
C ASP A 39 -3.06 16.38 -3.23
N LEU A 40 -2.05 16.49 -4.10
CA LEU A 40 -1.83 15.60 -5.25
C LEU A 40 -0.84 14.48 -4.95
N SER A 41 -0.17 14.55 -3.80
CA SER A 41 0.78 13.54 -3.35
C SER A 41 0.07 12.21 -3.03
N ASP A 42 0.67 11.13 -3.50
CA ASP A 42 0.29 9.74 -3.29
C ASP A 42 0.69 9.21 -1.91
N ILE A 43 0.31 7.96 -1.63
CA ILE A 43 0.65 7.24 -0.41
C ILE A 43 1.64 6.13 -0.75
N ASP A 44 2.86 6.23 -0.23
CA ASP A 44 3.86 5.16 -0.27
C ASP A 44 3.75 4.29 1.00
N ILE A 45 3.43 3.00 0.85
CA ILE A 45 3.32 2.02 1.94
C ILE A 45 4.20 0.81 1.65
N GLU A 46 5.05 0.45 2.61
CA GLU A 46 5.72 -0.84 2.66
C GLU A 46 4.93 -1.80 3.56
N ILE A 47 4.68 -3.02 3.07
CA ILE A 47 3.98 -4.07 3.81
C ILE A 47 5.01 -5.05 4.35
N ILE A 48 5.12 -5.15 5.68
CA ILE A 48 5.95 -6.14 6.35
C ILE A 48 5.10 -7.37 6.62
N THR A 49 5.45 -8.50 6.02
CA THR A 49 4.70 -9.75 6.10
C THR A 49 5.61 -10.92 6.45
N SER A 50 5.09 -11.88 7.21
CA SER A 50 5.77 -13.15 7.49
C SER A 50 5.79 -14.09 6.28
N ASN A 51 4.93 -13.83 5.28
CA ASN A 51 4.82 -14.66 4.08
C ASN A 51 4.51 -13.81 2.83
N PRO A 52 5.53 -13.27 2.15
CA PRO A 52 5.35 -12.46 0.93
C PRO A 52 4.67 -13.20 -0.22
N ALA A 53 4.86 -14.53 -0.32
CA ALA A 53 4.32 -15.33 -1.41
C ALA A 53 2.78 -15.29 -1.46
N LEU A 54 2.11 -15.13 -0.31
CA LEU A 54 0.64 -15.00 -0.26
C LEU A 54 0.14 -13.70 -0.90
N LEU A 55 0.88 -12.60 -0.77
CA LEU A 55 0.53 -11.31 -1.38
C LEU A 55 0.87 -11.26 -2.88
N MET A 56 1.84 -12.07 -3.32
CA MET A 56 2.27 -12.16 -4.71
C MET A 56 1.44 -13.16 -5.53
N GLN A 57 0.74 -14.09 -4.88
CA GLN A 57 0.01 -15.17 -5.56
C GLN A 57 -1.22 -14.65 -6.32
N ASP A 58 -1.99 -13.77 -5.71
CA ASP A 58 -3.08 -13.07 -6.37
C ASP A 58 -3.19 -11.62 -5.86
N GLY A 59 -3.63 -10.73 -6.74
CA GLY A 59 -3.83 -9.32 -6.40
C GLY A 59 -5.23 -8.99 -5.87
N GLN A 60 -6.02 -9.99 -5.43
CA GLN A 60 -7.41 -9.74 -4.99
C GLN A 60 -7.48 -8.83 -3.76
N TRP A 61 -6.47 -8.91 -2.89
CA TRP A 61 -6.36 -8.05 -1.72
C TRP A 61 -6.30 -6.55 -2.06
N LEU A 62 -5.87 -6.17 -3.27
CA LEU A 62 -5.84 -4.77 -3.71
C LEU A 62 -7.25 -4.15 -3.79
N TYR A 63 -8.29 -4.96 -3.99
CA TYR A 63 -9.69 -4.51 -4.03
C TYR A 63 -10.27 -4.24 -2.63
N GLU A 64 -9.60 -4.69 -1.56
CA GLU A 64 -10.05 -4.49 -0.18
C GLU A 64 -9.79 -3.06 0.33
N PHE A 65 -8.93 -2.30 -0.37
CA PHE A 65 -8.60 -0.91 -0.03
C PHE A 65 -9.61 0.11 -0.54
N GLY A 66 -10.29 -0.22 -1.64
CA GLY A 66 -11.15 0.69 -2.38
C GLY A 66 -11.31 0.28 -3.84
N GLU A 67 -11.90 1.18 -4.63
CA GLU A 67 -12.09 0.96 -6.07
C GLU A 67 -10.75 0.98 -6.82
N LEU A 68 -10.42 -0.16 -7.44
CA LEU A 68 -9.19 -0.36 -8.18
C LEU A 68 -9.40 -0.01 -9.66
N ILE A 69 -8.67 0.99 -10.15
CA ILE A 69 -8.71 1.39 -11.57
C ILE A 69 -7.65 0.64 -12.38
N THR A 70 -6.43 0.55 -11.86
CA THR A 70 -5.29 -0.09 -12.52
C THR A 70 -4.24 -0.57 -11.53
N VAL A 71 -3.46 -1.57 -11.93
CA VAL A 71 -2.30 -2.09 -11.18
C VAL A 71 -1.13 -2.19 -12.13
N LEU A 72 0.00 -1.65 -11.72
CA LEU A 72 1.29 -1.82 -12.40
C LEU A 72 2.15 -2.70 -11.50
N ASN A 73 2.35 -3.94 -11.92
CA ASN A 73 3.28 -4.85 -11.25
C ASN A 73 4.67 -4.65 -11.83
N PHE A 74 5.67 -4.54 -10.96
CA PHE A 74 7.06 -4.64 -11.38
C PHE A 74 7.42 -6.12 -11.46
N ASP A 75 7.87 -6.57 -12.64
CA ASP A 75 8.38 -7.93 -12.79
C ASP A 75 9.75 -8.01 -12.11
N PRO A 76 9.92 -8.86 -11.07
CA PRO A 76 11.21 -9.01 -10.42
C PRO A 76 12.32 -9.52 -11.36
N ASP A 77 11.94 -10.13 -12.50
CA ASP A 77 12.86 -10.70 -13.48
C ASP A 77 13.16 -9.74 -14.66
N GLU A 78 12.51 -8.57 -14.76
CA GLU A 78 12.72 -7.62 -15.88
C GLU A 78 14.12 -6.98 -15.92
N HIS A 79 14.93 -7.19 -14.88
CA HIS A 79 16.27 -6.64 -14.74
C HIS A 79 17.36 -7.67 -14.39
N GLN A 80 17.10 -8.98 -14.56
CA GLN A 80 18.10 -10.06 -14.39
C GLN A 80 18.67 -10.55 -15.72
#